data_AF-A5KTB7-F1
#
_entry.id   AF-A5KTB7-F1
#
_cell.length_a   1.000
_cell.length_b   1.000
_cell.length_c   1.000
_cell.angle_alpha   90.00
_cell.angle_beta   90.00
_cell.angle_gamma   90.00
#
_symmetry.space_group_name_H-M   'P 1'
#
loop_
_entity.id
_entity.type
_entity.pdbx_description
1 polymer ?
#
loop_
_entity_poly.entity_id
_entity_poly.type
_entity_poly.pdbx_seq_one_letter_code
_entity_poly.pdbx_strand_id
1 'polypeptide(L)'
;MYRMTKISLKAAFEEGCSIITFDNWKNIFSSYLDSVIDCSDNIPYLRARAARLLEVAYYEAYLENNKRAVDMKNDLYSLFDNRVRLPYFFYDKSEPIRIPGKPQPSFVESIDATLDRFEFIEKIKNIFKESIESIFIGGSMAYGPFLNIRDSQPASDIDLIIVVGDEFFRECNWRCITRSSLLFKDDRESFERHSLDFRHLLESGAADTLSHRFDAVGLSFDISAHFIPKSFFKLLYLERLGEDLNDNKDVNVIIRDFRTDPFEPLKLDRFALDGEVFRYDVPCEVYRNGFLVSLPGYFIRQRKWYQGIYHQIVQPQVVTVVDFSQNEMTLKEYYKIMKMRLNQEKTEFGEADFRNANTRTPILALDRYDYFPQIRRLTIG
;
A
#
# COMPACT_ATOMS: atom_id res chain seq x y z
N MET A 1 40.74 -3.45 8.58
CA MET A 1 39.40 -2.85 8.39
C MET A 1 39.22 -2.63 6.90
N TYR A 2 38.61 -3.58 6.19
CA TYR A 2 38.46 -3.52 4.73
C TYR A 2 37.36 -2.51 4.39
N ARG A 3 37.72 -1.43 3.69
CA ARG A 3 36.72 -0.57 3.02
C ARG A 3 36.10 -1.38 1.90
N MET A 4 34.93 -1.98 2.15
CA MET A 4 34.09 -2.51 1.09
C MET A 4 33.75 -1.36 0.13
N THR A 5 34.02 -1.54 -1.16
CA THR A 5 33.66 -0.55 -2.19
C THR A 5 32.14 -0.51 -2.35
N LYS A 6 31.55 0.61 -2.79
CA LYS A 6 30.10 0.74 -3.02
C LYS A 6 29.52 -0.38 -3.91
N ILE A 7 30.31 -0.90 -4.84
CA ILE A 7 29.95 -2.02 -5.72
C ILE A 7 29.81 -3.33 -4.92
N SER A 8 30.70 -3.59 -3.95
CA SER A 8 30.62 -4.79 -3.09
C SER A 8 29.40 -4.80 -2.17
N LEU A 9 28.97 -3.63 -1.65
CA LEU A 9 27.76 -3.53 -0.83
C LEU A 9 26.48 -3.77 -1.63
N LYS A 10 26.46 -3.48 -2.94
CA LYS A 10 25.30 -3.77 -3.80
C LYS A 10 25.17 -5.26 -4.07
N ALA A 11 26.25 -5.88 -4.51
CA ALA A 11 26.28 -7.31 -4.75
C ALA A 11 25.91 -8.10 -3.48
N ALA A 12 26.46 -7.74 -2.31
CA ALA A 12 26.14 -8.41 -1.05
C ALA A 12 24.65 -8.27 -0.65
N PHE A 13 24.03 -7.11 -0.92
CA PHE A 13 22.60 -6.92 -0.69
C PHE A 13 21.74 -7.75 -1.64
N GLU A 14 22.06 -7.76 -2.94
CA GLU A 14 21.33 -8.50 -3.96
C GLU A 14 21.45 -10.01 -3.75
N GLU A 15 22.65 -10.50 -3.46
CA GLU A 15 22.92 -11.88 -3.07
C GLU A 15 22.12 -12.24 -1.82
N GLY A 16 22.19 -11.42 -0.77
CA GLY A 16 21.43 -11.63 0.47
C GLY A 16 19.93 -11.76 0.22
N CYS A 17 19.32 -10.86 -0.56
CA CYS A 17 17.91 -10.97 -0.92
C CYS A 17 17.56 -12.26 -1.67
N SER A 18 18.48 -12.80 -2.48
CA SER A 18 18.22 -14.00 -3.29
C SER A 18 18.30 -15.33 -2.50
N ILE A 19 18.92 -15.32 -1.32
CA ILE A 19 19.18 -16.54 -0.53
C ILE A 19 18.54 -16.53 0.87
N ILE A 20 17.73 -15.52 1.20
CA ILE A 20 17.03 -15.45 2.49
C ILE A 20 16.10 -16.65 2.65
N THR A 21 16.21 -17.32 3.79
CA THR A 21 15.34 -18.38 4.28
C THR A 21 15.07 -18.19 5.77
N PHE A 22 14.14 -18.96 6.33
CA PHE A 22 13.83 -18.91 7.77
C PHE A 22 15.06 -19.15 8.66
N ASP A 23 15.96 -20.04 8.24
CA ASP A 23 17.11 -20.44 9.06
C ASP A 23 18.27 -19.45 9.01
N ASN A 24 18.37 -18.63 7.95
CA ASN A 24 19.55 -17.80 7.71
C ASN A 24 19.31 -16.29 7.72
N TRP A 25 18.06 -15.81 7.71
CA TRP A 25 17.77 -14.39 7.52
C TRP A 25 18.43 -13.50 8.60
N LYS A 26 18.47 -13.98 9.86
CA LYS A 26 19.13 -13.27 10.98
C LYS A 26 20.61 -13.04 10.70
N ASN A 27 21.30 -14.06 10.19
CA ASN A 27 22.72 -14.00 9.87
C ASN A 27 22.98 -13.07 8.69
N ILE A 28 22.14 -13.13 7.65
CA ILE A 28 22.23 -12.25 6.47
C ILE A 28 22.02 -10.80 6.89
N PHE A 29 20.93 -10.53 7.63
CA PHE A 29 20.63 -9.19 8.09
C PHE A 29 21.71 -8.67 9.05
N SER A 30 22.19 -9.50 9.98
CA SER A 30 23.27 -9.11 10.87
C SER A 30 24.56 -8.77 10.13
N SER A 31 24.95 -9.58 9.16
CA SER A 31 26.14 -9.37 8.32
C SER A 31 26.01 -8.07 7.52
N TYR A 32 24.82 -7.78 7.01
CA TYR A 32 24.54 -6.50 6.35
C TYR A 32 24.74 -5.33 7.32
N LEU A 33 24.16 -5.40 8.53
CA LEU A 33 24.32 -4.35 9.54
C LEU A 33 25.79 -4.14 9.95
N ASP A 34 26.58 -5.21 10.08
CA ASP A 34 28.02 -5.12 10.37
C ASP A 34 28.79 -4.44 9.23
N SER A 35 28.41 -4.72 7.97
CA SER A 35 29.05 -4.12 6.79
C SER A 35 28.84 -2.61 6.66
N VAL A 36 27.78 -2.08 7.28
CA VAL A 36 27.39 -0.66 7.18
C VAL A 36 27.53 0.10 8.49
N ILE A 37 28.06 -0.54 9.54
CA ILE A 37 27.99 -0.02 10.91
C ILE A 37 28.74 1.31 11.08
N ASP A 38 29.87 1.49 10.38
CA ASP A 38 30.71 2.70 10.37
C ASP A 38 30.46 3.58 9.13
N CYS A 39 29.47 3.25 8.30
CA CYS A 39 29.20 4.00 7.07
C CYS A 39 28.32 5.23 7.35
N SER A 40 28.87 6.42 7.10
CA SER A 40 28.15 7.70 7.14
C SER A 40 27.67 8.16 5.75
N ASP A 41 28.16 7.55 4.69
CA ASP A 41 27.84 7.95 3.32
C ASP A 41 26.57 7.25 2.83
N ASN A 42 25.69 8.02 2.18
CA ASN A 42 24.48 7.50 1.52
C ASN A 42 23.54 6.71 2.46
N ILE A 43 23.41 7.17 3.70
CA ILE A 43 22.44 6.70 4.71
C ILE A 43 21.06 6.33 4.13
N PRO A 44 20.41 7.18 3.29
CA PRO A 44 19.18 6.82 2.55
C PRO A 44 19.16 5.42 2.00
N TYR A 45 20.23 5.08 1.29
CA TYR A 45 20.32 3.85 0.53
C TYR A 45 20.59 2.66 1.42
N LEU A 46 21.41 2.84 2.45
CA LEU A 46 21.69 1.80 3.44
C LEU A 46 20.43 1.43 4.22
N ARG A 47 19.65 2.44 4.63
CA ARG A 47 18.37 2.25 5.32
C ARG A 47 17.33 1.57 4.41
N ALA A 48 17.19 2.01 3.16
CA ALA A 48 16.26 1.39 2.20
C ALA A 48 16.55 -0.10 1.98
N ARG A 49 17.83 -0.48 1.91
CA ARG A 49 18.26 -1.88 1.78
C ARG A 49 18.03 -2.69 3.04
N ALA A 50 18.31 -2.13 4.21
CA ALA A 50 18.00 -2.78 5.48
C ALA A 50 16.49 -3.06 5.57
N ALA A 51 15.65 -2.08 5.24
CA ALA A 51 14.19 -2.23 5.18
C ALA A 51 13.78 -3.34 4.20
N ARG A 52 14.39 -3.39 3.01
CA ARG A 52 14.10 -4.41 2.00
C ARG A 52 14.51 -5.82 2.45
N LEU A 53 15.65 -5.99 3.12
CA LEU A 53 16.04 -7.28 3.69
C LEU A 53 15.02 -7.76 4.73
N LEU A 54 14.52 -6.86 5.59
CA LEU A 54 13.46 -7.20 6.55
C LEU A 54 12.15 -7.53 5.87
N GLU A 55 11.77 -6.80 4.82
CA GLU A 55 10.58 -7.14 4.03
C GLU A 55 10.70 -8.53 3.40
N VAL A 56 11.83 -8.85 2.75
CA VAL A 56 12.06 -10.19 2.18
C VAL A 56 12.04 -11.26 3.27
N ALA A 57 12.69 -11.02 4.41
CA ALA A 57 12.65 -11.93 5.55
C ALA A 57 11.22 -12.15 6.07
N TYR A 58 10.40 -11.12 6.16
CA TYR A 58 9.02 -11.27 6.60
C TYR A 58 8.21 -12.15 5.64
N TYR A 59 8.25 -11.86 4.33
CA TYR A 59 7.43 -12.58 3.36
C TYR A 59 7.95 -13.99 3.05
N GLU A 60 9.24 -14.13 2.77
CA GLU A 60 9.83 -15.39 2.28
C GLU A 60 10.30 -16.29 3.45
N ALA A 61 10.68 -15.70 4.58
CA ALA A 61 11.20 -16.46 5.72
C ALA A 61 10.11 -16.76 6.76
N TYR A 62 9.37 -15.74 7.22
CA TYR A 62 8.37 -15.91 8.29
C TYR A 62 7.06 -16.50 7.78
N LEU A 63 6.43 -15.85 6.80
CA LEU A 63 5.09 -16.24 6.38
C LEU A 63 5.06 -17.61 5.71
N GLU A 64 6.03 -17.92 4.84
CA GLU A 64 6.14 -19.27 4.25
C GLU A 64 6.32 -20.39 5.30
N ASN A 65 6.81 -20.05 6.50
CA ASN A 65 7.02 -20.98 7.60
C ASN A 65 5.94 -20.87 8.70
N ASN A 66 4.78 -20.30 8.38
CA ASN A 66 3.63 -20.13 9.30
C ASN A 66 3.99 -19.41 10.60
N LYS A 67 4.92 -18.44 10.54
CA LYS A 67 5.26 -17.56 11.66
C LYS A 67 4.50 -16.26 11.56
N ARG A 68 4.35 -15.60 12.71
CA ARG A 68 3.60 -14.34 12.85
C ARG A 68 4.54 -13.14 12.97
N ALA A 69 4.01 -11.95 12.71
CA ALA A 69 4.72 -10.68 12.89
C ALA A 69 5.29 -10.52 14.32
N VAL A 70 4.56 -10.98 15.34
CA VAL A 70 5.04 -10.96 16.74
C VAL A 70 6.29 -11.83 16.95
N ASP A 71 6.42 -12.95 16.22
CA ASP A 71 7.58 -13.81 16.31
C ASP A 71 8.82 -13.11 15.71
N MET A 72 8.62 -12.41 14.58
CA MET A 72 9.67 -11.59 13.96
C MET A 72 10.09 -10.41 14.85
N LYS A 73 9.12 -9.77 15.52
CA LYS A 73 9.37 -8.67 16.47
C LYS A 73 10.29 -9.12 17.60
N ASN A 74 9.96 -10.24 18.25
CA ASN A 74 10.77 -10.80 19.33
C ASN A 74 12.17 -11.18 18.86
N ASP A 75 12.26 -11.78 17.68
CA ASP A 75 13.54 -12.19 17.10
C ASP A 75 14.42 -11.00 16.70
N LEU A 76 13.85 -9.91 16.19
CA LEU A 76 14.57 -8.69 15.89
C LEU A 76 15.07 -8.00 17.15
N TYR A 77 14.24 -7.88 18.20
CA TYR A 77 14.71 -7.30 19.47
C TYR A 77 15.82 -8.13 20.08
N SER A 78 15.70 -9.47 20.09
CA SER A 78 16.79 -10.33 20.53
C SER A 78 18.06 -10.12 19.70
N LEU A 79 17.94 -9.96 18.38
CA LEU A 79 19.08 -9.67 17.51
C LEU A 79 19.70 -8.30 17.84
N PHE A 80 18.91 -7.27 18.15
CA PHE A 80 19.39 -5.93 18.45
C PHE A 80 20.01 -5.83 19.85
N ASP A 81 19.40 -6.44 20.86
CA ASP A 81 19.89 -6.45 22.25
C ASP A 81 21.24 -7.16 22.37
N ASN A 82 21.49 -8.16 21.53
CA ASN A 82 22.75 -8.89 21.50
C ASN A 82 23.88 -8.15 20.77
N ARG A 83 23.62 -6.96 20.21
CA ARG A 83 24.66 -6.16 19.53
C ARG A 83 25.25 -5.12 20.45
N VAL A 84 26.57 -4.99 20.37
CA VAL A 84 27.32 -3.90 21.01
C VAL A 84 26.96 -2.54 20.38
N ARG A 85 26.71 -2.51 19.07
CA ARG A 85 26.39 -1.28 18.34
C ARG A 85 25.47 -1.56 17.15
N LEU A 86 24.62 -0.58 16.85
CA LEU A 86 23.78 -0.53 15.64
C LEU A 86 24.28 0.59 14.71
N PRO A 87 24.03 0.48 13.38
CA PRO A 87 24.34 1.57 12.46
C PRO A 87 23.65 2.87 12.85
N TYR A 88 24.30 4.02 12.60
CA TYR A 88 23.81 5.34 12.99
C TYR A 88 22.36 5.62 12.54
N PHE A 89 21.98 5.15 11.35
CA PHE A 89 20.64 5.34 10.78
C PHE A 89 19.50 4.65 11.54
N PHE A 90 19.80 3.81 12.54
CA PHE A 90 18.78 3.18 13.39
C PHE A 90 17.97 4.20 14.18
N TYR A 91 18.66 5.24 14.66
CA TYR A 91 18.10 6.25 15.56
C TYR A 91 17.94 7.59 14.87
N ASP A 92 18.64 7.80 13.75
CA ASP A 92 18.63 9.05 13.03
C ASP A 92 17.24 9.38 12.45
N LYS A 93 16.79 10.60 12.74
CA LYS A 93 15.59 11.21 12.16
C LYS A 93 15.94 12.33 11.17
N SER A 94 17.23 12.65 10.99
CA SER A 94 17.76 13.69 10.10
C SER A 94 17.93 13.24 8.63
N GLU A 95 16.88 12.57 8.14
CA GLU A 95 16.47 12.42 6.72
C GLU A 95 17.23 11.57 5.70
N PRO A 96 16.45 11.14 4.68
CA PRO A 96 16.60 11.74 3.34
C PRO A 96 15.32 11.87 2.47
N ILE A 97 14.17 11.33 2.91
CA ILE A 97 12.97 11.15 2.09
C ILE A 97 11.84 12.02 2.66
N ARG A 98 11.81 13.31 2.31
CA ARG A 98 10.80 14.23 2.83
C ARG A 98 9.44 13.95 2.21
N ILE A 99 8.46 13.58 3.05
CA ILE A 99 7.07 13.96 2.77
C ILE A 99 6.93 15.37 3.34
N PRO A 100 6.70 16.41 2.51
CA PRO A 100 6.48 17.75 3.00
C PRO A 100 5.43 17.77 4.12
N GLY A 101 5.77 18.39 5.25
CA GLY A 101 4.86 18.53 6.39
C GLY A 101 4.65 17.28 7.25
N LYS A 102 5.36 16.16 7.02
CA LYS A 102 5.29 14.98 7.90
C LYS A 102 6.63 14.67 8.58
N PRO A 103 6.63 14.25 9.86
CA PRO A 103 7.84 13.86 10.56
C PRO A 103 8.45 12.60 9.93
N GLN A 104 9.77 12.45 10.04
CA GLN A 104 10.46 11.24 9.59
C GLN A 104 10.61 10.25 10.74
N PRO A 105 10.24 8.98 10.55
CA PRO A 105 10.47 7.96 11.56
C PRO A 105 11.96 7.61 11.60
N SER A 106 12.47 7.21 12.76
CA SER A 106 13.75 6.48 12.80
C SER A 106 13.56 5.08 12.21
N PHE A 107 14.65 4.38 11.86
CA PHE A 107 14.50 3.03 11.31
C PHE A 107 13.92 2.04 12.34
N VAL A 108 14.28 2.17 13.62
CA VAL A 108 13.65 1.38 14.70
C VAL A 108 12.15 1.68 14.85
N GLU A 109 11.75 2.96 14.76
CA GLU A 109 10.33 3.34 14.77
C GLU A 109 9.60 2.69 13.59
N SER A 110 10.18 2.72 12.39
CA SER A 110 9.57 2.06 11.23
C SER A 110 9.48 0.54 11.37
N ILE A 111 10.41 -0.11 12.08
CA ILE A 111 10.34 -1.55 12.34
C ILE A 111 9.13 -1.86 13.24
N ASP A 112 9.06 -1.21 14.38
CA ASP A 112 7.99 -1.42 15.37
C ASP A 112 6.62 -1.13 14.74
N ALA A 113 6.51 0.04 14.12
CA ALA A 113 5.31 0.50 13.43
C ALA A 113 4.84 -0.50 12.35
N THR A 114 5.77 -1.05 11.57
CA THR A 114 5.43 -2.01 10.51
C THR A 114 4.92 -3.33 11.10
N LEU A 115 5.57 -3.84 12.15
CA LEU A 115 5.21 -5.11 12.75
C LEU A 115 3.88 -5.05 13.49
N ASP A 116 3.57 -3.94 14.14
CA ASP A 116 2.26 -3.73 14.79
C ASP A 116 1.12 -3.72 13.75
N ARG A 117 1.36 -3.10 12.59
CA ARG A 117 0.40 -3.13 11.46
C ARG A 117 0.26 -4.53 10.88
N PHE A 118 1.36 -5.25 10.69
CA PHE A 118 1.31 -6.64 10.23
C PHE A 118 0.55 -7.54 11.23
N GLU A 119 0.80 -7.43 12.53
CA GLU A 119 0.06 -8.19 13.54
C GLU A 119 -1.45 -7.87 13.49
N PHE A 120 -1.82 -6.60 13.29
CA PHE A 120 -3.21 -6.22 13.11
C PHE A 120 -3.82 -6.81 11.82
N ILE A 121 -3.09 -6.74 10.71
CA ILE A 121 -3.50 -7.30 9.42
C ILE A 121 -3.72 -8.82 9.52
N GLU A 122 -2.85 -9.54 10.23
CA GLU A 122 -3.01 -10.98 10.48
C GLU A 122 -4.34 -11.31 11.17
N LYS A 123 -4.85 -10.40 12.01
CA LYS A 123 -6.13 -10.54 12.71
C LYS A 123 -7.31 -10.11 11.83
N ILE A 124 -7.11 -9.16 10.91
CA ILE A 124 -8.17 -8.58 10.08
C ILE A 124 -8.90 -9.62 9.23
N LYS A 125 -8.20 -10.68 8.80
CA LYS A 125 -8.77 -11.79 8.02
C LYS A 125 -9.98 -12.43 8.72
N ASN A 126 -9.99 -12.43 10.05
CA ASN A 126 -11.06 -13.03 10.85
C ASN A 126 -12.34 -12.17 10.87
N ILE A 127 -12.24 -10.86 10.62
CA ILE A 127 -13.40 -9.97 10.54
C ILE A 127 -14.23 -10.31 9.30
N PHE A 128 -13.55 -10.62 8.19
CA PHE A 128 -14.15 -10.60 6.87
C PHE A 128 -14.39 -11.99 6.26
N LYS A 129 -14.01 -13.06 6.95
CA LYS A 129 -13.83 -14.43 6.41
C LYS A 129 -14.99 -15.01 5.59
N GLU A 130 -16.23 -14.57 5.80
CA GLU A 130 -17.42 -15.17 5.18
C GLU A 130 -18.19 -14.24 4.24
N SER A 131 -17.80 -12.97 4.11
CA SER A 131 -18.67 -11.95 3.51
C SER A 131 -18.01 -11.10 2.43
N ILE A 132 -16.69 -11.14 2.31
CA ILE A 132 -15.96 -10.37 1.29
C ILE A 132 -15.41 -11.31 0.21
N GLU A 133 -14.97 -10.73 -0.88
CA GLU A 133 -14.34 -11.47 -1.97
C GLU A 133 -12.82 -11.47 -1.82
N SER A 134 -12.22 -10.31 -1.54
CA SER A 134 -10.78 -10.16 -1.40
C SER A 134 -10.41 -8.94 -0.54
N ILE A 135 -9.23 -8.98 0.10
CA ILE A 135 -8.59 -7.83 0.74
C ILE A 135 -7.20 -7.63 0.15
N PHE A 136 -6.97 -6.41 -0.31
CA PHE A 136 -5.68 -5.94 -0.78
C PHE A 136 -5.19 -4.80 0.10
N ILE A 137 -3.92 -4.87 0.52
CA ILE A 137 -3.27 -3.79 1.25
C ILE A 137 -2.33 -3.06 0.30
N GLY A 138 -2.43 -1.74 0.33
CA GLY A 138 -1.64 -0.83 -0.47
C GLY A 138 -0.99 0.29 0.34
N GLY A 139 -0.80 1.42 -0.32
CA GLY A 139 -0.34 2.65 0.32
C GLY A 139 1.02 2.52 1.00
N SER A 140 1.19 3.05 2.21
CA SER A 140 2.51 3.04 2.88
C SER A 140 3.09 1.63 3.09
N MET A 141 2.24 0.62 3.30
CA MET A 141 2.67 -0.77 3.42
C MET A 141 3.18 -1.34 2.08
N ALA A 142 2.71 -0.80 0.96
CA ALA A 142 3.11 -1.17 -0.40
C ALA A 142 4.35 -0.41 -0.91
N TYR A 143 4.62 0.78 -0.38
CA TYR A 143 5.70 1.67 -0.83
C TYR A 143 7.09 1.30 -0.30
N GLY A 144 7.13 0.56 0.81
CA GLY A 144 8.37 0.23 1.51
C GLY A 144 8.08 -0.02 2.97
N PRO A 145 7.55 -1.20 3.34
CA PRO A 145 7.42 -1.56 4.75
C PRO A 145 8.81 -1.52 5.40
N PHE A 146 8.87 -1.23 6.70
CA PHE A 146 10.12 -1.01 7.46
C PHE A 146 10.92 0.26 7.08
N LEU A 147 10.54 1.03 6.06
CA LEU A 147 11.29 2.22 5.65
C LEU A 147 10.70 3.53 6.20
N ASN A 148 9.43 3.79 5.91
CA ASN A 148 8.77 5.10 6.11
C ASN A 148 7.46 5.03 6.91
N ILE A 149 7.23 3.92 7.60
CA ILE A 149 6.05 3.75 8.47
C ILE A 149 6.30 4.49 9.79
N ARG A 150 5.31 5.28 10.24
CA ARG A 150 5.39 6.16 11.39
C ARG A 150 4.37 5.77 12.43
N ASP A 151 4.76 5.83 13.69
CA ASP A 151 3.82 5.84 14.82
C ASP A 151 3.67 7.23 15.43
N SER A 152 4.61 8.13 15.12
CA SER A 152 4.49 9.55 15.46
C SER A 152 3.38 10.24 14.68
N GLN A 153 2.66 11.15 15.34
CA GLN A 153 1.51 11.84 14.76
C GLN A 153 1.91 12.81 13.62
N PRO A 154 1.25 12.76 12.44
CA PRO A 154 0.25 11.76 12.04
C PRO A 154 0.88 10.40 11.72
N ALA A 155 0.36 9.36 12.38
CA ALA A 155 0.79 7.97 12.16
C ALA A 155 0.49 7.53 10.73
N SER A 156 1.13 6.47 10.26
CA SER A 156 0.80 5.89 8.95
C SER A 156 -0.43 5.00 9.04
N ASP A 157 -1.44 5.26 8.22
CA ASP A 157 -2.63 4.41 8.13
C ASP A 157 -2.32 3.04 7.47
N ILE A 158 -3.25 2.10 7.58
CA ILE A 158 -3.33 0.92 6.71
C ILE A 158 -4.37 1.18 5.62
N ASP A 159 -3.93 1.26 4.37
CA ASP A 159 -4.82 1.45 3.21
C ASP A 159 -5.31 0.09 2.69
N LEU A 160 -6.62 -0.15 2.75
CA LEU A 160 -7.27 -1.40 2.32
C LEU A 160 -8.19 -1.16 1.13
N ILE A 161 -8.04 -1.98 0.09
CA ILE A 161 -9.10 -2.23 -0.90
C ILE A 161 -9.78 -3.53 -0.52
N ILE A 162 -11.07 -3.45 -0.19
CA ILE A 162 -11.91 -4.58 0.16
C ILE A 162 -12.88 -4.79 -1.01
N VAL A 163 -12.64 -5.84 -1.79
CA VAL A 163 -13.56 -6.23 -2.86
C VAL A 163 -14.70 -7.02 -2.25
N VAL A 164 -15.92 -6.62 -2.54
CA VAL A 164 -17.15 -7.26 -2.04
C VAL A 164 -18.04 -7.70 -3.18
N GLY A 165 -18.90 -8.70 -2.93
CA GLY A 165 -19.92 -9.09 -3.92
C GLY A 165 -20.87 -7.92 -4.23
N ASP A 166 -21.42 -7.88 -5.44
CA ASP A 166 -22.26 -6.75 -5.87
C ASP A 166 -23.53 -6.60 -5.00
N GLU A 167 -24.01 -7.69 -4.41
CA GLU A 167 -25.17 -7.71 -3.49
C GLU A 167 -24.80 -7.51 -2.01
N PHE A 168 -23.51 -7.36 -1.66
CA PHE A 168 -23.01 -7.31 -0.28
C PHE A 168 -23.74 -6.30 0.61
N PHE A 169 -23.95 -5.08 0.10
CA PHE A 169 -24.64 -4.03 0.85
C PHE A 169 -26.16 -4.24 0.92
N ARG A 170 -26.76 -4.90 -0.08
CA ARG A 170 -28.19 -5.21 -0.13
C ARG A 170 -28.56 -6.34 0.84
N GLU A 171 -27.72 -7.36 0.92
CA GLU A 171 -27.87 -8.50 1.83
C GLU A 171 -27.47 -8.18 3.27
N CYS A 172 -26.93 -6.98 3.52
CA CYS A 172 -26.43 -6.55 4.82
C CYS A 172 -25.28 -7.42 5.35
N ASN A 173 -24.47 -7.96 4.45
CA ASN A 173 -23.32 -8.80 4.78
C ASN A 173 -22.23 -8.02 5.54
N TRP A 174 -22.26 -6.68 5.47
CA TRP A 174 -21.42 -5.77 6.28
C TRP A 174 -21.61 -5.88 7.80
N ARG A 175 -22.69 -6.51 8.27
CA ARG A 175 -22.95 -6.71 9.72
C ARG A 175 -21.91 -7.58 10.43
N CYS A 176 -21.09 -8.33 9.70
CA CYS A 176 -19.95 -9.03 10.30
C CYS A 176 -18.93 -8.05 10.90
N ILE A 177 -18.73 -6.89 10.25
CA ILE A 177 -17.79 -5.85 10.66
C ILE A 177 -18.27 -5.17 11.94
N THR A 178 -19.58 -4.91 12.05
CA THR A 178 -20.17 -4.23 13.22
C THR A 178 -20.14 -5.09 14.50
N ARG A 179 -19.88 -6.39 14.37
CA ARG A 179 -19.72 -7.33 15.49
C ARG A 179 -18.26 -7.53 15.91
N SER A 180 -17.30 -6.99 15.16
CA SER A 180 -15.86 -7.15 15.45
C SER A 180 -15.47 -6.48 16.77
N SER A 181 -14.64 -7.14 17.57
CA SER A 181 -14.00 -6.54 18.75
C SER A 181 -12.68 -5.83 18.43
N LEU A 182 -12.20 -5.90 17.18
CA LEU A 182 -10.95 -5.27 16.74
C LEU A 182 -11.11 -3.78 16.43
N LEU A 183 -12.36 -3.29 16.35
CA LEU A 183 -12.70 -1.92 15.97
C LEU A 183 -13.48 -1.25 17.11
N PHE A 184 -13.32 0.06 17.28
CA PHE A 184 -14.04 0.79 18.31
C PHE A 184 -15.55 0.72 18.10
N LYS A 185 -16.31 0.84 19.19
CA LYS A 185 -17.77 0.78 19.14
C LYS A 185 -18.35 1.90 18.26
N ASP A 186 -17.82 3.10 18.42
CA ASP A 186 -18.32 4.29 17.72
C ASP A 186 -18.07 4.18 16.20
N ASP A 187 -16.93 3.64 15.78
CA ASP A 187 -16.65 3.37 14.36
C ASP A 187 -17.57 2.30 13.79
N ARG A 188 -17.88 1.25 14.56
CA ARG A 188 -18.81 0.20 14.12
C ARG A 188 -20.23 0.74 13.93
N GLU A 189 -20.69 1.61 14.83
CA GLU A 189 -22.00 2.28 14.72
C GLU A 189 -22.02 3.32 13.59
N SER A 190 -20.89 4.02 13.37
CA SER A 190 -20.71 4.92 12.23
C SER A 190 -20.79 4.16 10.90
N PHE A 191 -20.03 3.07 10.79
CA PHE A 191 -20.00 2.21 9.61
C PHE A 191 -21.35 1.56 9.30
N GLU A 192 -22.12 1.16 10.32
CA GLU A 192 -23.50 0.66 10.14
C GLU A 192 -24.39 1.72 9.46
N ARG A 193 -24.39 2.95 9.97
CA ARG A 193 -25.18 4.05 9.40
C ARG A 193 -24.76 4.36 7.97
N HIS A 194 -23.45 4.42 7.71
CA HIS A 194 -22.93 4.67 6.36
C HIS A 194 -23.20 3.53 5.39
N SER A 195 -23.17 2.27 5.85
CA SER A 195 -23.51 1.13 5.00
C SER A 195 -24.97 1.15 4.56
N LEU A 196 -25.88 1.62 5.42
CA LEU A 196 -27.29 1.83 5.07
C LEU A 196 -27.47 2.96 4.05
N ASP A 197 -26.82 4.11 4.26
CA ASP A 197 -26.88 5.24 3.31
C ASP A 197 -26.22 4.86 1.96
N PHE A 198 -25.07 4.18 1.99
CA PHE A 198 -24.36 3.73 0.79
C PHE A 198 -25.18 2.72 -0.02
N ARG A 199 -25.89 1.80 0.64
CA ARG A 199 -26.79 0.86 -0.04
C ARG A 199 -27.79 1.61 -0.95
N HIS A 200 -28.43 2.66 -0.44
CA HIS A 200 -29.38 3.45 -1.23
C HIS A 200 -28.69 4.21 -2.37
N LEU A 201 -27.51 4.76 -2.13
CA LEU A 201 -26.72 5.44 -3.16
C LEU A 201 -26.28 4.46 -4.27
N LEU A 202 -25.86 3.25 -3.90
CA LEU A 202 -25.46 2.20 -4.83
C LEU A 202 -26.66 1.72 -5.67
N GLU A 203 -27.82 1.49 -5.05
CA GLU A 203 -29.06 1.09 -5.74
C GLU A 203 -29.55 2.14 -6.75
N SER A 204 -29.37 3.43 -6.45
CA SER A 204 -29.70 4.54 -7.36
C SER A 204 -28.59 4.86 -8.38
N GLY A 205 -27.44 4.17 -8.30
CA GLY A 205 -26.28 4.42 -9.14
C GLY A 205 -25.59 5.75 -8.87
N ALA A 206 -25.77 6.35 -7.69
CA ALA A 206 -25.20 7.63 -7.27
C ALA A 206 -23.81 7.52 -6.64
N ALA A 207 -23.43 6.34 -6.13
CA ALA A 207 -22.10 6.08 -5.59
C ALA A 207 -21.56 4.73 -6.11
N ASP A 208 -20.24 4.67 -6.26
CA ASP A 208 -19.52 3.50 -6.78
C ASP A 208 -18.74 2.78 -5.67
N THR A 209 -18.26 3.52 -4.66
CA THR A 209 -17.45 2.98 -3.54
C THR A 209 -17.86 3.58 -2.21
N LEU A 210 -17.63 2.82 -1.13
CA LEU A 210 -17.74 3.30 0.25
C LEU A 210 -16.33 3.32 0.87
N SER A 211 -15.90 4.49 1.32
CA SER A 211 -14.67 4.63 2.09
C SER A 211 -14.98 4.95 3.54
N HIS A 212 -14.39 4.20 4.46
CA HIS A 212 -14.58 4.36 5.89
C HIS A 212 -13.24 4.26 6.60
N ARG A 213 -13.00 5.18 7.54
CA ARG A 213 -11.85 5.13 8.43
C ARG A 213 -12.24 4.45 9.74
N PHE A 214 -11.42 3.52 10.20
CA PHE A 214 -11.58 2.88 11.50
C PHE A 214 -10.34 3.11 12.35
N ASP A 215 -10.54 3.30 13.65
CA ASP A 215 -9.46 3.32 14.62
C ASP A 215 -9.18 1.88 15.08
N ALA A 216 -7.91 1.48 15.06
CA ALA A 216 -7.52 0.15 15.50
C ALA A 216 -7.50 0.08 17.05
N VAL A 217 -8.31 -0.80 17.64
CA VAL A 217 -8.43 -0.88 19.11
C VAL A 217 -7.09 -1.24 19.76
N GLY A 218 -6.65 -0.40 20.68
CA GLY A 218 -5.40 -0.59 21.43
C GLY A 218 -4.13 -0.29 20.64
N LEU A 219 -4.26 0.29 19.44
CA LEU A 219 -3.15 0.69 18.57
C LEU A 219 -3.29 2.18 18.22
N SER A 220 -2.18 2.82 17.85
CA SER A 220 -2.14 4.26 17.56
C SER A 220 -2.09 4.55 16.06
N PHE A 221 -2.95 3.89 15.28
CA PHE A 221 -3.06 4.13 13.83
C PHE A 221 -4.48 3.85 13.30
N ASP A 222 -4.75 4.45 12.15
CA ASP A 222 -6.05 4.36 11.48
C ASP A 222 -6.01 3.31 10.36
N ILE A 223 -7.19 2.81 10.00
CA ILE A 223 -7.40 1.89 8.87
C ILE A 223 -8.29 2.62 7.87
N SER A 224 -7.74 2.94 6.70
CA SER A 224 -8.50 3.54 5.60
C SER A 224 -9.02 2.42 4.70
N ALA A 225 -10.29 2.05 4.86
CA ALA A 225 -10.91 0.94 4.14
C ALA A 225 -11.80 1.43 2.99
N HIS A 226 -11.56 0.89 1.79
CA HIS A 226 -12.31 1.20 0.57
C HIS A 226 -13.06 -0.05 0.11
N PHE A 227 -14.38 -0.07 0.30
CA PHE A 227 -15.25 -1.15 -0.12
C PHE A 227 -15.69 -0.93 -1.57
N ILE A 228 -15.32 -1.87 -2.43
CA ILE A 228 -15.52 -1.78 -3.88
C ILE A 228 -16.33 -3.00 -4.35
N PRO A 229 -17.52 -2.80 -4.95
CA PRO A 229 -18.25 -3.89 -5.60
C PRO A 229 -17.41 -4.58 -6.67
N LYS A 230 -17.48 -5.91 -6.75
CA LYS A 230 -16.66 -6.74 -7.64
C LYS A 230 -16.77 -6.31 -9.11
N SER A 231 -17.97 -6.01 -9.58
CA SER A 231 -18.20 -5.50 -10.94
C SER A 231 -17.43 -4.19 -11.19
N PHE A 232 -17.54 -3.23 -10.28
CA PHE A 232 -16.84 -1.95 -10.39
C PHE A 232 -15.33 -2.09 -10.29
N PHE A 233 -14.84 -2.99 -9.43
CA PHE A 233 -13.40 -3.32 -9.35
C PHE A 233 -12.87 -3.83 -10.70
N LYS A 234 -13.57 -4.74 -11.36
CA LYS A 234 -13.17 -5.24 -12.69
C LYS A 234 -13.23 -4.16 -13.76
N LEU A 235 -14.23 -3.28 -13.74
CA LEU A 235 -14.31 -2.14 -14.64
C LEU A 235 -13.09 -1.22 -14.47
N LEU A 236 -12.75 -0.88 -13.22
CA LEU A 236 -11.67 0.06 -12.92
C LEU A 236 -10.28 -0.45 -13.33
N TYR A 237 -10.01 -1.74 -13.12
CA TYR A 237 -8.67 -2.31 -13.29
C TYR A 237 -8.48 -3.12 -14.58
N LEU A 238 -9.55 -3.55 -15.26
CA LEU A 238 -9.43 -4.49 -16.37
C LEU A 238 -10.31 -4.14 -17.57
N GLU A 239 -11.62 -4.25 -17.42
CA GLU A 239 -12.56 -4.25 -18.56
C GLU A 239 -12.57 -2.89 -19.25
N ARG A 240 -13.09 -1.87 -18.57
CA ARG A 240 -13.17 -0.51 -19.11
C ARG A 240 -11.78 0.09 -19.34
N LEU A 241 -10.83 -0.14 -18.43
CA LEU A 241 -9.45 0.36 -18.58
C LEU A 241 -8.77 -0.15 -19.85
N GLY A 242 -8.91 -1.46 -20.13
CA GLY A 242 -8.33 -2.06 -21.33
C GLY A 242 -8.92 -1.48 -22.61
N GLU A 243 -10.23 -1.28 -22.65
CA GLU A 243 -10.94 -0.65 -23.77
C GLU A 243 -10.48 0.81 -23.97
N ASP A 244 -10.55 1.61 -22.91
CA ASP A 244 -10.24 3.04 -22.95
C ASP A 244 -8.79 3.30 -23.38
N LEU A 245 -7.83 2.46 -22.97
CA LEU A 245 -6.42 2.57 -23.38
C LEU A 245 -6.17 2.24 -24.86
N ASN A 246 -7.02 1.42 -25.49
CA ASN A 246 -6.88 1.04 -26.90
C ASN A 246 -7.53 2.06 -27.85
N ASP A 247 -8.53 2.80 -27.37
CA ASP A 247 -9.41 3.63 -28.20
C ASP A 247 -8.79 4.95 -28.69
N ASN A 248 -7.58 5.30 -28.23
CA ASN A 248 -6.86 6.55 -28.55
C ASN A 248 -7.69 7.83 -28.36
N LYS A 249 -8.74 7.78 -27.54
CA LYS A 249 -9.60 8.93 -27.20
C LYS A 249 -9.23 9.49 -25.85
N ASP A 250 -9.54 10.76 -25.67
CA ASP A 250 -9.50 11.37 -24.34
C ASP A 250 -10.66 10.81 -23.50
N VAL A 251 -10.33 10.30 -22.32
CA VAL A 251 -11.27 9.66 -21.40
C VAL A 251 -11.10 10.27 -20.02
N ASN A 252 -12.23 10.55 -19.36
CA ASN A 252 -12.24 10.89 -17.94
C ASN A 252 -13.11 9.90 -17.18
N VAL A 253 -12.48 9.05 -16.36
CA VAL A 253 -13.18 8.10 -15.49
C VAL A 253 -13.21 8.67 -14.08
N ILE A 254 -14.42 8.91 -13.58
CA ILE A 254 -14.68 9.42 -12.24
C ILE A 254 -15.26 8.29 -11.39
N ILE A 255 -14.80 8.23 -10.14
CA ILE A 255 -15.32 7.37 -9.09
C ILE A 255 -16.10 8.25 -8.12
N ARG A 256 -17.34 7.86 -7.81
CA ARG A 256 -18.15 8.53 -6.79
C ARG A 256 -18.00 7.77 -5.48
N ASP A 257 -17.14 8.29 -4.63
CA ASP A 257 -16.76 7.71 -3.35
C ASP A 257 -17.60 8.32 -2.23
N PHE A 258 -18.37 7.49 -1.53
CA PHE A 258 -19.11 7.91 -0.34
C PHE A 258 -18.24 7.74 0.90
N ARG A 259 -18.07 8.81 1.68
CA ARG A 259 -17.06 8.90 2.76
C ARG A 259 -17.66 9.38 4.07
N THR A 260 -17.00 9.02 5.17
CA THR A 260 -17.23 9.58 6.52
C THR A 260 -16.89 11.05 6.60
N ASP A 261 -15.73 11.41 6.06
CA ASP A 261 -15.08 12.70 6.20
C ASP A 261 -14.94 13.40 4.84
N PRO A 262 -14.90 14.75 4.81
CA PRO A 262 -14.64 15.47 3.59
C PRO A 262 -13.28 15.08 3.01
N PHE A 263 -13.18 15.06 1.69
CA PHE A 263 -11.92 14.75 1.03
C PHE A 263 -10.99 15.96 1.06
N GLU A 264 -9.81 15.77 1.64
CA GLU A 264 -8.73 16.75 1.63
C GLU A 264 -7.47 16.14 1.00
N PRO A 265 -6.81 16.82 0.04
CA PRO A 265 -7.08 18.17 -0.46
C PRO A 265 -8.15 18.23 -1.58
N LEU A 266 -8.83 19.38 -1.72
CA LEU A 266 -9.82 19.64 -2.78
C LEU A 266 -9.25 19.72 -4.21
N LYS A 267 -7.92 19.63 -4.36
CA LYS A 267 -7.23 19.55 -5.65
C LYS A 267 -6.20 18.44 -5.60
N LEU A 268 -6.22 17.58 -6.61
CA LEU A 268 -5.31 16.44 -6.74
C LEU A 268 -4.46 16.58 -7.98
N ASP A 269 -3.15 16.59 -7.78
CA ASP A 269 -2.20 16.44 -8.86
C ASP A 269 -2.09 14.95 -9.23
N ARG A 270 -2.33 14.65 -10.51
CA ARG A 270 -2.21 13.33 -11.13
C ARG A 270 -1.11 13.37 -12.17
N PHE A 271 -0.31 12.32 -12.18
CA PHE A 271 0.91 12.28 -12.97
C PHE A 271 0.76 11.23 -14.06
N ALA A 272 1.16 11.59 -15.27
CA ALA A 272 1.34 10.64 -16.36
C ALA A 272 2.68 9.90 -16.22
N LEU A 273 2.92 8.90 -17.08
CA LEU A 273 4.16 8.11 -17.04
C LEU A 273 5.38 8.94 -17.44
N ASP A 274 5.24 10.03 -18.19
CA ASP A 274 6.33 10.97 -18.45
C ASP A 274 6.48 12.04 -17.37
N GLY A 275 5.63 12.02 -16.33
CA GLY A 275 5.64 12.99 -15.25
C GLY A 275 4.82 14.25 -15.51
N GLU A 276 4.13 14.36 -16.66
CA GLU A 276 3.19 15.46 -16.89
C GLU A 276 2.12 15.48 -15.79
N VAL A 277 1.82 16.68 -15.30
CA VAL A 277 0.89 16.88 -14.18
C VAL A 277 -0.45 17.37 -14.69
N PHE A 278 -1.49 16.60 -14.41
CA PHE A 278 -2.88 16.99 -14.55
C PHE A 278 -3.47 17.30 -13.17
N ARG A 279 -3.92 18.54 -12.96
CA ARG A 279 -4.58 18.96 -11.72
C ARG A 279 -6.09 18.79 -11.84
N TYR A 280 -6.65 17.99 -10.95
CA TYR A 280 -8.08 17.69 -10.88
C TYR A 280 -8.69 18.35 -9.64
N ASP A 281 -9.70 19.19 -9.83
CA ASP A 281 -10.53 19.68 -8.73
C ASP A 281 -11.43 18.54 -8.25
N VAL A 282 -11.59 18.39 -6.92
CA VAL A 282 -12.34 17.30 -6.30
C VAL A 282 -13.69 17.84 -5.81
N PRO A 283 -14.78 17.66 -6.57
CA PRO A 283 -16.13 17.94 -6.07
C PRO A 283 -16.42 17.11 -4.83
N CYS A 284 -16.93 17.77 -3.79
CA CYS A 284 -17.29 17.17 -2.52
C CYS A 284 -18.65 17.75 -2.10
N GLU A 285 -19.65 16.89 -1.96
CA GLU A 285 -21.01 17.27 -1.59
C GLU A 285 -21.39 16.59 -0.27
N VAL A 286 -22.04 17.33 0.63
CA VAL A 286 -22.55 16.76 1.88
C VAL A 286 -23.80 15.91 1.56
N TYR A 287 -23.82 14.66 2.02
CA TYR A 287 -24.96 13.77 1.87
C TYR A 287 -25.27 13.08 3.20
N ARG A 288 -26.37 13.49 3.83
CA ARG A 288 -26.85 12.95 5.12
C ARG A 288 -25.72 12.88 6.16
N ASN A 289 -25.27 11.66 6.47
CA ASN A 289 -24.27 11.37 7.48
C ASN A 289 -22.83 11.34 6.95
N GLY A 290 -22.59 11.72 5.69
CA GLY A 290 -21.28 11.66 5.07
C GLY A 290 -21.13 12.60 3.88
N PHE A 291 -20.21 12.26 2.98
CA PHE A 291 -19.82 13.09 1.84
C PHE A 291 -19.76 12.24 0.57
N LEU A 292 -20.31 12.75 -0.53
CA LEU A 292 -20.13 12.17 -1.85
C LEU A 292 -19.01 12.93 -2.57
N VAL A 293 -17.96 12.20 -2.95
CA VAL A 293 -16.74 12.78 -3.49
C VAL A 293 -16.47 12.21 -4.87
N SER A 294 -16.26 13.09 -5.85
CA SER A 294 -15.92 12.71 -7.21
C SER A 294 -14.40 12.63 -7.36
N LEU A 295 -13.85 11.42 -7.30
CA LEU A 295 -12.43 11.15 -7.37
C LEU A 295 -11.99 10.67 -8.76
N PRO A 296 -10.74 10.95 -9.17
CA PRO A 296 -10.22 10.43 -10.43
C PRO A 296 -10.01 8.92 -10.33
N GLY A 297 -10.73 8.15 -11.16
CA GLY A 297 -10.48 6.74 -11.39
C GLY A 297 -9.26 6.54 -12.30
N TYR A 298 -9.22 7.27 -13.42
CA TYR A 298 -8.05 7.54 -14.25
C TYR A 298 -8.43 8.54 -15.35
N PHE A 299 -7.43 9.09 -16.03
CA PHE A 299 -7.62 9.89 -17.24
C PHE A 299 -6.77 9.37 -18.38
N ILE A 300 -7.27 9.52 -19.60
CA ILE A 300 -6.48 9.44 -20.82
C ILE A 300 -6.61 10.79 -21.48
N ARG A 301 -5.50 11.49 -21.71
CA ARG A 301 -5.51 12.78 -22.41
C ARG A 301 -4.33 12.87 -23.34
N GLN A 302 -4.56 13.24 -24.59
CA GLN A 302 -3.53 13.34 -25.62
C GLN A 302 -2.69 12.05 -25.70
N ARG A 303 -3.36 10.90 -25.59
CA ARG A 303 -2.71 9.58 -25.56
C ARG A 303 -1.70 9.43 -24.42
N LYS A 304 -1.91 10.07 -23.27
CA LYS A 304 -1.18 9.82 -22.01
C LYS A 304 -2.14 9.33 -20.95
N TRP A 305 -1.74 8.31 -20.20
CA TRP A 305 -2.51 7.80 -19.08
C TRP A 305 -2.11 8.50 -17.79
N TYR A 306 -3.08 9.03 -17.06
CA TYR A 306 -2.90 9.63 -15.74
C TYR A 306 -3.51 8.71 -14.69
N GLN A 307 -2.69 8.38 -13.70
CA GLN A 307 -3.06 7.46 -12.63
C GLN A 307 -4.20 8.03 -11.77
N GLY A 308 -5.21 7.21 -11.45
CA GLY A 308 -6.23 7.58 -10.46
C GLY A 308 -5.93 7.11 -9.04
N ILE A 309 -6.82 7.43 -8.10
CA ILE A 309 -6.53 7.30 -6.66
C ILE A 309 -6.34 5.85 -6.20
N TYR A 310 -7.21 4.93 -6.58
CA TYR A 310 -7.09 3.52 -6.17
C TYR A 310 -5.99 2.77 -6.93
N HIS A 311 -5.59 3.26 -8.10
CA HIS A 311 -4.39 2.78 -8.77
C HIS A 311 -3.12 3.06 -7.95
N GLN A 312 -3.07 4.19 -7.23
CA GLN A 312 -1.94 4.52 -6.34
C GLN A 312 -1.87 3.61 -5.12
N ILE A 313 -3.00 3.07 -4.67
CA ILE A 313 -3.02 2.14 -3.55
C ILE A 313 -2.36 0.82 -3.96
N VAL A 314 -2.70 0.28 -5.13
CA VAL A 314 -2.17 -1.02 -5.57
C VAL A 314 -0.77 -0.96 -6.17
N GLN A 315 -0.34 0.18 -6.74
CA GLN A 315 1.01 0.32 -7.29
C GLN A 315 2.01 0.81 -6.23
N PRO A 316 3.31 0.48 -6.31
CA PRO A 316 3.96 -0.43 -7.27
C PRO A 316 3.71 -1.91 -6.98
N GLN A 317 3.23 -2.21 -5.79
CA GLN A 317 3.07 -3.55 -5.28
C GLN A 317 1.85 -3.57 -4.37
N VAL A 318 1.16 -4.71 -4.33
CA VAL A 318 0.01 -4.90 -3.45
C VAL A 318 0.19 -6.20 -2.67
N VAL A 319 -0.35 -6.23 -1.46
CA VAL A 319 -0.33 -7.41 -0.60
C VAL A 319 -1.75 -7.96 -0.51
N THR A 320 -1.96 -9.15 -1.05
CA THR A 320 -3.19 -9.91 -0.92
C THR A 320 -3.25 -10.55 0.46
N VAL A 321 -4.24 -10.19 1.29
CA VAL A 321 -4.50 -10.84 2.58
C VAL A 321 -5.41 -12.04 2.40
N VAL A 322 -6.45 -11.86 1.59
CA VAL A 322 -7.50 -12.84 1.31
C VAL A 322 -7.91 -12.67 -0.14
N ASP A 323 -8.12 -13.78 -0.84
CA ASP A 323 -8.69 -13.77 -2.19
C ASP A 323 -9.53 -15.04 -2.43
N PHE A 324 -10.80 -14.99 -2.05
CA PHE A 324 -11.74 -16.10 -2.23
C PHE A 324 -12.28 -16.19 -3.66
N SER A 325 -12.19 -15.08 -4.41
CA SER A 325 -12.88 -14.89 -5.69
C SER A 325 -11.94 -14.67 -6.88
N GLN A 326 -10.65 -14.94 -6.70
CA GLN A 326 -9.60 -14.78 -7.71
C GLN A 326 -9.45 -13.35 -8.25
N ASN A 327 -9.79 -12.32 -7.46
CA ASN A 327 -9.62 -10.93 -7.87
C ASN A 327 -8.14 -10.54 -7.97
N GLU A 328 -7.23 -11.35 -7.39
CA GLU A 328 -5.79 -11.21 -7.63
C GLU A 328 -5.46 -11.31 -9.13
N MET A 329 -6.19 -12.15 -9.89
CA MET A 329 -5.99 -12.26 -11.33
C MET A 329 -6.34 -10.97 -12.07
N THR A 330 -7.37 -10.25 -11.63
CA THR A 330 -7.70 -8.91 -12.17
C THR A 330 -6.53 -7.96 -11.99
N LEU A 331 -5.89 -7.94 -10.82
CA LEU A 331 -4.71 -7.09 -10.61
C LEU A 331 -3.49 -7.57 -11.42
N LYS A 332 -3.30 -8.88 -11.62
CA LYS A 332 -2.22 -9.38 -12.50
C LYS A 332 -2.42 -8.92 -13.94
N GLU A 333 -3.64 -9.00 -14.46
CA GLU A 333 -3.94 -8.52 -15.82
C GLU A 333 -3.83 -7.00 -15.92
N TYR A 334 -4.31 -6.25 -14.91
CA TYR A 334 -4.07 -4.81 -14.79
C TYR A 334 -2.59 -4.46 -14.94
N TYR A 335 -1.69 -5.12 -14.20
CA TYR A 335 -0.27 -4.84 -14.30
C TYR A 335 0.33 -5.16 -15.68
N LYS A 336 -0.18 -6.19 -16.37
CA LYS A 336 0.22 -6.50 -17.75
C LYS A 336 -0.21 -5.38 -18.70
N ILE A 337 -1.46 -4.93 -18.61
CA ILE A 337 -2.00 -3.80 -19.38
C ILE A 337 -1.13 -2.57 -19.15
N MET A 338 -0.84 -2.25 -17.89
CA MET A 338 -0.01 -1.09 -17.56
C MET A 338 1.41 -1.23 -18.11
N LYS A 339 2.02 -2.42 -18.07
CA LYS A 339 3.36 -2.65 -18.65
C LYS A 339 3.36 -2.48 -20.17
N MET A 340 2.32 -2.96 -20.87
CA MET A 340 2.14 -2.70 -22.30
C MET A 340 2.03 -1.20 -22.56
N ARG A 341 1.23 -0.50 -21.74
CA ARG A 341 1.03 0.93 -21.85
C ARG A 341 2.33 1.72 -21.65
N LEU A 342 3.13 1.36 -20.65
CA LEU A 342 4.45 1.93 -20.44
C LEU A 342 5.34 1.79 -21.68
N ASN A 343 5.37 0.62 -22.30
CA ASN A 343 6.21 0.40 -23.49
C ASN A 343 5.76 1.24 -24.69
N GLN A 344 4.45 1.40 -24.87
CA GLN A 344 3.88 2.28 -25.89
C GLN A 344 4.29 3.74 -25.64
N GLU A 345 4.03 4.26 -24.44
CA GLU A 345 4.38 5.64 -24.07
C GLU A 345 5.90 5.89 -24.09
N LYS A 346 6.74 4.89 -23.78
CA LYS A 346 8.20 4.98 -23.95
C LYS A 346 8.60 5.19 -25.41
N THR A 347 7.92 4.49 -26.32
CA THR A 347 8.20 4.61 -27.76
C THR A 347 7.72 5.96 -28.31
N GLU A 348 6.62 6.49 -27.79
CA GLU A 348 6.02 7.73 -28.25
C GLU A 348 6.66 9.00 -27.62
N PHE A 349 7.00 8.96 -26.33
CA PHE A 349 7.40 10.13 -25.55
C PHE A 349 8.82 10.04 -24.94
N GLY A 350 9.47 8.88 -25.00
CA GLY A 350 10.88 8.69 -24.58
C GLY A 350 11.12 8.62 -23.06
N GLU A 351 10.43 9.42 -22.25
CA GLU A 351 10.69 9.54 -20.80
C GLU A 351 9.72 8.77 -19.89
N ALA A 352 8.85 7.94 -20.46
CA ALA A 352 7.82 7.24 -19.69
C ALA A 352 8.39 6.23 -18.67
N ASP A 353 7.98 6.34 -17.40
CA ASP A 353 8.33 5.50 -16.26
C ASP A 353 7.20 5.47 -15.22
N PHE A 354 6.93 4.31 -14.61
CA PHE A 354 5.94 4.23 -13.52
C PHE A 354 6.31 5.09 -12.30
N ARG A 355 7.61 5.35 -12.09
CA ARG A 355 8.09 6.28 -11.06
C ARG A 355 7.55 7.68 -11.27
N ASN A 356 7.42 8.14 -12.50
CA ASN A 356 6.97 9.50 -12.75
C ASN A 356 5.46 9.64 -12.46
N ALA A 357 4.68 8.58 -12.69
CA ALA A 357 3.23 8.57 -12.45
C ALA A 357 2.85 8.48 -10.96
N ASN A 358 3.77 8.05 -10.08
CA ASN A 358 3.46 7.85 -8.67
C ASN A 358 3.83 9.08 -7.81
N THR A 359 2.81 9.70 -7.21
CA THR A 359 2.94 10.84 -6.30
C THR A 359 3.85 10.58 -5.10
N ARG A 360 4.12 9.32 -4.79
CA ARG A 360 4.92 8.87 -3.66
C ARG A 360 6.34 8.47 -4.05
N THR A 361 6.75 8.63 -5.31
CA THR A 361 8.11 8.31 -5.77
C THR A 361 9.23 8.90 -4.93
N PRO A 362 9.15 10.16 -4.43
CA PRO A 362 10.17 10.70 -3.54
C PRO A 362 10.38 9.87 -2.26
N ILE A 363 9.40 9.03 -1.91
CA ILE A 363 9.39 8.22 -0.69
C ILE A 363 9.42 6.71 -0.87
N LEU A 364 9.57 6.24 -2.10
CA LEU A 364 9.76 4.82 -2.35
C LEU A 364 11.19 4.41 -2.06
N ALA A 365 11.39 3.14 -1.73
CA ALA A 365 12.73 2.55 -1.81
C ALA A 365 13.28 2.73 -3.24
N LEU A 366 14.57 3.05 -3.36
CA LEU A 366 15.20 3.44 -4.63
C LEU A 366 15.09 2.38 -5.74
N ASP A 367 14.91 1.12 -5.36
CA ASP A 367 14.77 -0.06 -6.22
C ASP A 367 13.33 -0.61 -6.26
N ARG A 368 12.34 0.07 -5.65
CA ARG A 368 10.98 -0.47 -5.50
C ARG A 368 10.33 -0.83 -6.84
N TYR A 369 10.59 -0.02 -7.88
CA TYR A 369 10.08 -0.24 -9.23
C TYR A 369 10.93 -1.19 -10.08
N ASP A 370 12.17 -1.50 -9.68
CA ASP A 370 13.02 -2.46 -10.39
C ASP A 370 12.41 -3.87 -10.37
N TYR A 371 11.55 -4.12 -9.38
CA TYR A 371 10.84 -5.38 -9.18
C TYR A 371 9.36 -5.34 -9.60
N PHE A 372 8.90 -4.27 -10.26
CA PHE A 372 7.50 -4.09 -10.66
C PHE A 372 7.07 -5.03 -11.80
N PRO A 373 5.85 -5.59 -11.77
CA PRO A 373 4.88 -5.61 -10.67
C PRO A 373 5.13 -6.78 -9.71
N GLN A 374 4.85 -6.60 -8.41
CA GLN A 374 4.75 -7.72 -7.46
C GLN A 374 3.36 -7.77 -6.83
N ILE A 375 2.79 -8.96 -6.75
CA ILE A 375 1.70 -9.25 -5.82
C ILE A 375 2.27 -10.22 -4.79
N ARG A 376 2.17 -9.85 -3.52
CA ARG A 376 2.54 -10.74 -2.40
C ARG A 376 1.30 -11.27 -1.72
N ARG A 377 1.44 -12.44 -1.10
CA ARG A 377 0.37 -13.04 -0.30
C ARG A 377 0.76 -13.07 1.16
N LEU A 378 -0.19 -12.74 2.03
CA LEU A 378 -0.12 -13.11 3.44
C LEU A 378 -0.77 -14.49 3.57
N THR A 379 -0.02 -15.53 3.23
CA THR A 379 -0.49 -16.91 3.42
C THR A 379 -0.33 -17.24 4.90
N ILE A 380 -1.37 -16.97 5.69
CA ILE A 380 -1.39 -17.34 7.10
C ILE A 380 -2.32 -18.55 7.22
N GLY A 381 -1.73 -19.71 7.55
CA GLY A 381 -2.44 -20.96 7.81
C GLY A 381 -3.61 -20.87 8.79
#